data_AF-A0A1Q7T874-F1
#
_entry.id   AF-A0A1Q7T874-F1
#
_cell.length_a   1.000
_cell.length_b   1.000
_cell.length_c   1.000
_cell.angle_alpha   90.00
_cell.angle_beta   90.00
_cell.angle_gamma   90.00
#
_symmetry.space_group_name_H-M   'P 1'
#
loop_
_entity.id
_entity.type
_entity.pdbx_description
1 polymer ?
#
loop_
_entity_poly.entity_id
_entity_poly.type
_entity_poly.pdbx_seq_one_letter_code
_entity_poly.pdbx_strand_id
1 'polypeptide(L)'
;MNLYQQLLVVRERLESIGAHDDSIDLVDKLLQRTLMAKDDKTNITQVNVLRHMLRMREASDNYNIYNDLQELISERDESEVASREDSTLAAYVDTERHPKPKSYYKAQKAQKEKDKKKG
;
A
#
# COMPACT_ATOMS: atom_id res chain seq x y z
N MET A 1 -8.26 -3.38 -11.22
CA MET A 1 -7.88 -2.72 -12.49
C MET A 1 -6.97 -3.67 -13.25
N ASN A 2 -7.21 -3.83 -14.54
CA ASN A 2 -6.38 -4.67 -15.41
C ASN A 2 -5.15 -3.92 -15.93
N LEU A 3 -4.29 -4.59 -16.69
CA LEU A 3 -3.04 -4.02 -17.18
C LEU A 3 -3.26 -2.75 -18.01
N TYR A 4 -4.20 -2.77 -18.95
CA TYR A 4 -4.50 -1.60 -19.78
C TYR A 4 -4.92 -0.39 -18.93
N GLN A 5 -5.83 -0.61 -17.98
CA GLN A 5 -6.27 0.42 -17.05
C GLN A 5 -5.12 0.95 -16.18
N GLN A 6 -4.23 0.08 -15.71
CA GLN A 6 -3.07 0.51 -14.92
C GLN A 6 -2.09 1.34 -15.76
N LEU A 7 -1.86 0.97 -17.02
CA LEU A 7 -1.00 1.74 -17.93
C LEU A 7 -1.58 3.13 -18.23
N LEU A 8 -2.91 3.28 -18.32
CA LEU A 8 -3.54 4.59 -18.45
C LEU A 8 -3.24 5.49 -17.25
N VAL A 9 -3.34 4.94 -16.03
CA VAL A 9 -3.00 5.69 -14.80
C VAL A 9 -1.51 6.05 -14.77
N VAL A 10 -0.63 5.14 -15.18
CA VAL A 10 0.81 5.43 -15.27
C VAL A 10 1.07 6.55 -16.26
N ARG A 11 0.42 6.53 -17.44
CA ARG A 11 0.53 7.59 -18.45
C ARG A 11 0.14 8.96 -17.90
N GLU A 12 -1.04 9.05 -17.28
CA GLU A 12 -1.54 10.28 -16.66
C GLU A 12 -0.57 10.81 -15.61
N ARG A 13 0.02 9.93 -14.79
CA ARG A 13 1.01 10.33 -13.79
C ARG A 13 2.31 10.85 -14.42
N LEU A 14 2.84 10.17 -15.44
CA LEU A 14 4.02 10.64 -16.15
C LEU A 14 3.78 12.03 -16.75
N GLU A 15 2.61 12.27 -17.35
CA GLU A 15 2.23 13.61 -17.83
C GLU A 15 2.17 14.63 -16.69
N SER A 16 1.63 14.25 -15.53
CA SER A 16 1.48 15.16 -14.38
C SER A 16 2.81 15.62 -13.78
N ILE A 17 3.84 14.77 -13.81
CA ILE A 17 5.18 15.11 -13.30
C ILE A 17 6.07 15.75 -14.36
N GLY A 18 5.58 15.91 -15.60
CA GLY A 18 6.38 16.41 -16.71
C GLY A 18 7.52 15.46 -17.10
N ALA A 19 7.25 14.15 -17.07
CA ALA A 19 8.20 13.12 -17.45
C ALA A 19 8.71 13.29 -18.89
N HIS A 20 9.83 12.65 -19.19
CA HIS A 20 10.44 12.71 -20.50
C HIS A 20 9.55 12.05 -21.57
N ASP A 21 9.58 12.58 -22.80
CA ASP A 21 8.81 12.07 -23.94
C ASP A 21 9.10 10.58 -24.20
N ASP A 22 10.34 10.13 -24.00
CA ASP A 22 10.74 8.72 -24.11
C ASP A 22 9.91 7.79 -23.21
N SER A 23 9.57 8.26 -22.01
CA SER A 23 8.76 7.55 -21.03
C SER A 23 7.30 7.46 -21.47
N ILE A 24 6.75 8.57 -21.97
CA ILE A 24 5.39 8.63 -22.52
C ILE A 24 5.25 7.70 -23.73
N ASP A 25 6.22 7.74 -24.64
CA ASP A 25 6.27 6.89 -25.83
C ASP A 25 6.33 5.40 -25.47
N LEU A 26 7.08 5.03 -24.43
CA LEU A 26 7.12 3.65 -23.96
C LEU A 26 5.74 3.20 -23.46
N VAL A 27 5.07 4.02 -22.66
CA VAL A 27 3.74 3.68 -22.14
C VAL A 27 2.71 3.62 -23.25
N ASP A 28 2.75 4.54 -24.21
CA ASP A 28 1.85 4.54 -25.37
C ASP A 28 2.04 3.27 -26.22
N LYS A 29 3.28 2.84 -26.45
CA LYS A 29 3.57 1.55 -27.13
C LYS A 29 2.98 0.36 -26.37
N LEU A 30 3.07 0.34 -25.04
CA LEU A 30 2.49 -0.71 -24.20
C LEU A 30 0.95 -0.67 -24.19
N LEU A 31 0.36 0.52 -24.19
CA LEU A 31 -1.09 0.72 -24.29
C LEU A 31 -1.62 0.16 -25.60
N GLN A 32 -0.96 0.45 -26.73
CA GLN A 32 -1.35 -0.08 -28.04
C GLN A 32 -1.32 -1.62 -28.07
N ARG A 33 -0.29 -2.23 -27.47
CA ARG A 33 -0.18 -3.70 -27.37
C ARG A 33 -1.26 -4.32 -26.48
N THR A 34 -1.73 -3.60 -25.48
CA THR A 34 -2.70 -4.10 -24.50
C THR A 34 -4.14 -3.77 -24.83
N LEU A 35 -4.41 -3.08 -25.95
CA LEU A 35 -5.77 -2.76 -26.41
C LEU A 35 -6.68 -3.99 -26.51
N MET A 36 -6.16 -5.12 -27.00
CA MET A 36 -6.92 -6.36 -27.12
C MET A 36 -7.31 -6.97 -25.76
N ALA A 37 -6.61 -6.59 -24.70
CA ALA A 37 -6.83 -7.04 -23.33
C ALA A 37 -7.51 -5.94 -22.47
N LYS A 38 -8.13 -4.93 -23.10
CA LYS A 38 -8.80 -3.83 -22.39
C LYS A 38 -9.89 -4.31 -21.42
N ASP A 39 -10.60 -5.38 -21.77
CA ASP A 39 -11.67 -5.96 -20.95
C ASP A 39 -11.23 -7.23 -20.20
N ASP A 40 -9.92 -7.47 -20.10
CA ASP A 40 -9.39 -8.58 -19.32
C ASP A 40 -9.77 -8.43 -17.84
N LYS A 41 -10.18 -9.54 -17.23
CA LYS A 41 -10.57 -9.65 -15.81
C LYS A 41 -9.36 -9.84 -14.89
N THR A 42 -8.19 -10.09 -15.46
CA THR A 42 -6.95 -10.25 -14.70
C THR A 42 -6.60 -8.93 -14.01
N ASN A 43 -6.63 -8.93 -12.68
CA ASN A 43 -6.24 -7.77 -11.89
C ASN A 43 -4.72 -7.73 -11.73
N ILE A 44 -4.16 -6.54 -11.89
CA ILE A 44 -2.75 -6.27 -11.64
C ILE A 44 -2.61 -4.95 -10.88
N THR A 45 -1.62 -4.88 -9.99
CA THR A 45 -1.30 -3.67 -9.23
C THR A 45 -0.38 -2.76 -10.05
N GLN A 46 -0.53 -1.45 -9.87
CA GLN A 46 0.32 -0.45 -10.54
C GLN A 46 1.81 -0.69 -10.24
N VAL A 47 2.15 -1.01 -8.99
CA VAL A 47 3.53 -1.27 -8.56
C VAL A 47 4.14 -2.46 -9.32
N ASN A 48 3.37 -3.53 -9.55
CA ASN A 48 3.86 -4.67 -10.33
C ASN A 48 4.06 -4.31 -11.81
N VAL A 49 3.22 -3.44 -12.36
CA VAL A 49 3.41 -2.88 -13.72
C VAL A 49 4.71 -2.07 -13.78
N LEU A 50 4.93 -1.14 -12.85
CA LEU A 50 6.15 -0.32 -12.80
C LEU A 50 7.41 -1.18 -12.62
N ARG A 51 7.40 -2.17 -11.71
CA ARG A 51 8.52 -3.12 -11.56
C ARG A 51 8.78 -3.94 -12.81
N HIS A 52 7.75 -4.27 -13.58
CA HIS A 52 7.95 -4.92 -14.87
C HIS A 52 8.59 -3.95 -15.86
N MET A 53 8.10 -2.72 -15.96
CA MET A 53 8.63 -1.72 -16.89
C MET A 53 10.09 -1.38 -16.61
N LEU A 54 10.49 -1.27 -15.34
CA LEU A 54 11.89 -1.06 -14.94
C LEU A 54 12.83 -2.19 -15.37
N ARG A 55 12.32 -3.41 -15.58
CA ARG A 55 13.10 -4.56 -16.09
C ARG A 55 13.13 -4.65 -17.61
N MET A 56 12.41 -3.77 -18.31
CA MET A 56 12.43 -3.74 -19.76
C MET A 56 13.75 -3.16 -20.25
N ARG A 57 14.16 -3.58 -21.44
CA ARG A 57 15.40 -3.10 -22.06
C ARG A 57 15.34 -1.61 -22.32
N GLU A 58 14.18 -1.09 -22.71
CA GLU A 58 13.93 0.33 -22.93
C GLU A 58 14.25 1.17 -21.69
N ALA A 59 13.90 0.70 -20.49
CA ALA A 59 14.24 1.37 -19.23
C ALA A 59 15.71 1.14 -18.84
N SER A 60 16.27 -0.03 -19.10
CA SER A 60 17.67 -0.33 -18.77
C SER A 60 18.67 0.45 -19.63
N ASP A 61 18.33 0.69 -20.90
CA ASP A 61 19.19 1.36 -21.88
C ASP A 61 18.99 2.89 -21.90
N ASN A 62 17.93 3.43 -21.24
CA ASN A 62 17.63 4.86 -21.21
C ASN A 62 17.36 5.35 -19.77
N TYR A 63 18.28 6.17 -19.26
CA TYR A 63 18.21 6.74 -17.92
C TYR A 63 17.01 7.66 -17.70
N ASN A 64 16.50 8.33 -18.74
CA ASN A 64 15.30 9.17 -18.62
C ASN A 64 14.11 8.31 -18.21
N ILE A 65 13.88 7.23 -18.95
CA ILE A 65 12.82 6.26 -18.68
C ILE A 65 13.00 5.63 -17.30
N TYR A 66 14.23 5.20 -16.97
CA TYR A 66 14.50 4.60 -15.66
C TYR A 66 14.14 5.55 -14.52
N ASN A 67 14.61 6.81 -14.59
CA ASN A 67 14.43 7.79 -13.52
C ASN A 67 12.95 8.14 -13.35
N ASP A 68 12.22 8.40 -14.45
CA ASP A 68 10.80 8.74 -14.38
C ASP A 68 9.98 7.59 -13.78
N LEU A 69 10.28 6.34 -14.15
CA LEU A 69 9.61 5.16 -13.58
C LEU A 69 9.98 4.93 -12.10
N GLN A 70 11.23 5.26 -11.73
CA GLN A 70 11.70 5.17 -10.35
C GLN A 70 11.08 6.27 -9.46
N GLU A 71 10.80 7.45 -10.00
CA GLU A 71 10.06 8.49 -9.30
C GLU A 71 8.64 8.02 -8.97
N LEU A 72 7.93 7.47 -9.97
CA LEU A 72 6.57 6.95 -9.77
C LEU A 72 6.48 5.79 -8.77
N ILE A 73 7.49 4.90 -8.73
CA ILE A 73 7.49 3.79 -7.77
C ILE A 73 7.77 4.28 -6.35
N SER A 74 8.59 5.33 -6.20
CA SER A 74 8.97 5.89 -4.91
C SER A 74 7.79 6.61 -4.25
N GLU A 75 7.03 7.42 -5.00
CA GLU A 75 5.77 8.01 -4.52
C GLU A 75 4.78 6.97 -3.98
N ARG A 76 4.73 5.80 -4.65
CA ARG A 76 3.82 4.71 -4.29
C ARG A 76 4.29 3.96 -3.06
N ASP A 77 5.56 3.58 -2.99
CA ASP A 77 6.12 2.90 -1.84
C ASP A 77 5.98 3.76 -0.58
N GLU A 78 6.17 5.09 -0.67
CA GLU A 78 5.88 6.02 0.44
C GLU A 78 4.41 5.98 0.88
N SER A 79 3.47 5.99 -0.07
CA SER A 79 2.03 5.91 0.24
C SER A 79 1.61 4.57 0.84
N GLU A 80 2.20 3.45 0.40
CA GLU A 80 1.94 2.12 0.92
C GLU A 80 2.56 1.93 2.31
N VAL A 81 3.76 2.45 2.54
CA VAL A 81 4.41 2.47 3.87
C VAL A 81 3.59 3.29 4.84
N ALA A 82 3.17 4.51 4.48
CA ALA A 82 2.30 5.33 5.33
C ALA A 82 0.98 4.63 5.67
N SER A 83 0.36 3.94 4.70
CA SER A 83 -0.88 3.18 4.92
C SER A 83 -0.68 1.96 5.83
N ARG A 84 0.49 1.31 5.76
CA ARG A 84 0.86 0.21 6.64
C ARG A 84 1.16 0.69 8.05
N GLU A 85 1.88 1.80 8.20
CA GLU A 85 2.19 2.40 9.51
C GLU A 85 0.91 2.79 10.26
N ASP A 86 -0.04 3.41 9.57
CA ASP A 86 -1.35 3.77 10.14
C ASP A 86 -2.15 2.52 10.57
N SER A 87 -2.01 1.41 9.82
CA SER A 87 -2.61 0.12 10.17
C SER A 87 -1.91 -0.60 11.33
N THR A 88 -0.61 -0.34 11.56
CA THR A 88 0.16 -0.99 12.63
C THR A 88 -0.14 -0.44 14.02
N LEU A 89 -0.70 0.77 14.14
CA LEU A 89 -1.16 1.34 15.41
C LEU A 89 -2.27 0.51 16.08
N ALA A 90 -3.07 -0.23 15.30
CA ALA A 90 -4.13 -1.09 15.84
C ALA A 90 -3.61 -2.39 16.48
N ALA A 91 -2.40 -2.83 16.15
CA ALA A 91 -1.82 -4.08 16.65
C ALA A 91 -1.20 -3.95 18.05
N TYR A 92 -1.04 -2.73 18.58
CA TYR A 92 -0.54 -2.48 19.93
C TYR A 92 -1.68 -2.28 20.96
N VAL A 93 -2.94 -2.46 20.56
CA VAL A 93 -4.06 -2.51 21.49
C VAL A 93 -4.18 -3.94 21.99
N ASP A 94 -3.55 -4.22 23.13
CA ASP A 94 -3.79 -5.45 23.89
C ASP A 94 -5.27 -5.47 24.32
N THR A 95 -6.09 -6.15 23.51
CA THR A 95 -7.51 -6.39 23.79
C THR A 95 -7.72 -7.67 24.59
N GLU A 96 -6.64 -8.33 25.06
CA GLU A 96 -6.76 -9.56 25.83
C GLU A 96 -7.41 -9.25 27.19
N ARG A 97 -8.67 -9.69 27.34
CA ARG A 97 -9.34 -9.74 28.64
C ARG A 97 -8.68 -10.83 29.48
N HIS A 98 -7.55 -10.51 30.09
CA HIS A 98 -6.96 -11.37 31.08
C HIS A 98 -7.87 -11.46 32.31
N PRO A 99 -8.24 -12.67 32.77
CA PRO A 99 -8.99 -12.83 33.99
C PRO A 99 -8.19 -12.23 35.16
N LYS A 100 -8.81 -11.33 35.92
CA LYS A 100 -8.16 -10.66 37.05
C LYS A 100 -7.59 -11.70 38.03
N PRO A 101 -6.40 -11.49 38.59
CA PRO A 101 -5.76 -12.45 39.50
C PRO A 101 -6.62 -12.66 40.75
N LYS A 102 -6.54 -13.86 41.35
CA LYS A 102 -7.33 -14.24 42.55
C LYS A 102 -7.19 -13.24 43.72
N SER A 103 -6.08 -12.52 43.81
CA SER A 103 -5.85 -11.44 44.79
C SER A 103 -6.86 -10.29 44.65
N TYR A 104 -7.26 -9.93 43.43
CA TYR A 104 -8.22 -8.86 43.16
C TYR A 104 -9.58 -9.18 43.80
N TYR A 105 -10.07 -10.41 43.62
CA TYR A 105 -11.34 -10.86 44.19
C TYR A 105 -11.27 -11.00 45.72
N LYS A 106 -10.13 -11.42 46.27
CA LYS A 106 -9.90 -11.44 47.73
C LYS A 106 -9.95 -10.04 48.33
N ALA A 107 -9.30 -9.06 47.70
CA ALA A 107 -9.33 -7.67 48.13
C ALA A 107 -10.75 -7.09 48.05
N GLN A 108 -11.47 -7.33 46.95
CA GLN A 108 -12.85 -6.86 46.80
C GLN A 108 -13.79 -7.47 47.83
N LYS A 109 -13.63 -8.75 48.16
CA LYS A 109 -14.43 -9.43 49.20
C LYS A 109 -14.13 -8.86 50.59
N ALA A 110 -12.85 -8.61 50.90
CA ALA A 110 -12.44 -7.97 52.15
C ALA A 110 -12.96 -6.53 52.29
N GLN A 111 -13.00 -5.77 51.19
CA GLN A 111 -13.60 -4.43 51.15
C GLN A 111 -15.11 -4.50 51.48
N LYS A 112 -15.84 -5.39 50.79
CA LYS A 112 -17.28 -5.61 51.03
C LYS A 112 -17.59 -6.07 52.46
N GLU A 113 -16.72 -6.88 53.06
CA GLU A 113 -16.87 -7.29 54.47
C GLU A 113 -16.60 -6.15 55.45
N LYS A 114 -15.67 -5.24 55.14
CA LYS A 114 -15.44 -4.03 55.94
C LYS A 114 -16.61 -3.05 55.84
N ASP A 115 -17.19 -2.89 54.65
CA ASP A 115 -18.34 -2.01 54.42
C ASP A 115 -19.60 -2.55 55.12
N LYS A 116 -19.80 -3.88 55.14
CA LYS A 116 -20.88 -4.51 55.91
C LYS A 116 -20.74 -4.44 57.43
N LYS A 117 -19.53 -4.22 57.95
CA LYS A 117 -19.26 -4.06 59.39
C LYS A 117 -19.29 -2.60 59.86
N LYS A 118 -19.45 -1.65 58.93
CA LYS A 118 -19.52 -0.20 59.22
C LYS A 118 -20.92 0.39 59.04
N GLY A 119 -21.93 -0.42 58.72
CA GLY A 119 -23.35 -0.09 58.83
C GLY A 119 -23.98 -0.90 59.95
#